data_AF-A0A023AXL1-F1
#
_entry.id   AF-A0A023AXL1-F1
#
_cell.length_a   1.000
_cell.length_b   1.000
_cell.length_c   1.000
_cell.angle_alpha   90.00
_cell.angle_beta   90.00
_cell.angle_gamma   90.00
#
_symmetry.space_group_name_H-M   'P 1'
#
loop_
_entity.id
_entity.type
_entity.pdbx_description
1 polymer ?
#
loop_
_entity_poly.entity_id
_entity_poly.type
_entity_poly.pdbx_seq_one_letter_code
_entity_poly.pdbx_strand_id
1 'polypeptide(L)'
;MGICKYPYLWNDRAPTVLGDGVIFLLKDARDQSYKVPLSLFPMFLRPELHGVRAVIEAFSDEGALVRSDHEAAGVGFVKETGTCTALDLTVTVALGKAGTAKTNYTLDRWE
;
A
#
# COMPACT_ATOMS: atom_id res chain seq x y z
N MET A 1 -5.50 -0.40 -15.05
CA MET A 1 -5.93 -1.09 -13.82
C MET A 1 -5.59 -2.56 -13.96
N GLY A 2 -5.21 -3.22 -12.87
CA GLY A 2 -5.00 -4.67 -12.84
C GLY A 2 -5.36 -5.25 -11.48
N ILE A 3 -5.36 -6.57 -11.40
CA ILE A 3 -5.48 -7.33 -10.16
C ILE A 3 -4.23 -8.21 -10.07
N CYS A 4 -3.59 -8.27 -8.91
CA CYS A 4 -2.53 -9.24 -8.67
C CYS A 4 -2.69 -9.89 -7.29
N LYS A 5 -2.04 -11.02 -7.08
CA LYS A 5 -1.98 -11.63 -5.74
C LYS A 5 -1.08 -10.78 -4.83
N TYR A 6 -1.18 -10.99 -3.52
CA TYR A 6 -0.18 -10.47 -2.61
C TYR A 6 1.24 -10.99 -2.95
N PRO A 7 2.31 -10.20 -2.70
CA PRO A 7 3.68 -10.62 -3.02
C PRO A 7 4.12 -11.96 -2.45
N TYR A 8 3.65 -12.31 -1.25
CA TYR A 8 3.96 -13.60 -0.62
C TYR A 8 3.27 -14.80 -1.29
N LEU A 9 2.32 -14.56 -2.21
CA LEU A 9 1.62 -15.56 -3.00
C LEU A 9 2.14 -15.64 -4.45
N TRP A 10 3.18 -14.88 -4.81
CA TRP A 10 3.73 -14.88 -6.18
C TRP A 10 4.53 -16.12 -6.52
N ASN A 11 5.02 -16.84 -5.51
CA ASN A 11 5.81 -18.05 -5.65
C ASN A 11 5.05 -19.26 -5.10
N ASP A 12 5.51 -20.47 -5.45
CA ASP A 12 4.93 -21.74 -4.99
C ASP A 12 5.16 -22.02 -3.49
N ARG A 13 5.74 -21.07 -2.74
CA ARG A 13 5.99 -21.13 -1.30
C ARG A 13 5.09 -20.16 -0.54
N ALA A 14 3.79 -20.22 -0.80
CA ALA A 14 2.83 -19.43 -0.05
C ALA A 14 2.88 -19.85 1.45
N PRO A 15 3.12 -18.90 2.37
CA PRO A 15 3.08 -19.19 3.80
C PRO A 15 1.67 -19.59 4.23
N THR A 16 1.53 -20.75 4.88
CA THR A 16 0.24 -21.33 5.30
C THR A 16 -0.50 -20.51 6.35
N VAL A 17 0.19 -19.61 7.04
CA VAL A 17 -0.37 -18.78 8.12
C VAL A 17 -0.96 -17.47 7.60
N LEU A 18 -0.55 -17.02 6.41
CA LEU A 18 -1.08 -15.79 5.82
C LEU A 18 -2.29 -16.12 4.94
N GLY A 19 -3.34 -15.32 5.08
CA GLY A 19 -4.59 -15.49 4.32
C GLY A 19 -4.40 -15.30 2.81
N ASP A 20 -5.34 -15.80 2.02
CA ASP A 20 -5.40 -15.55 0.59
C ASP A 20 -5.94 -14.14 0.31
N GLY A 21 -5.64 -13.59 -0.88
CA GLY A 21 -5.94 -12.20 -1.14
C GLY A 21 -5.44 -11.64 -2.47
N VAL A 22 -6.03 -10.51 -2.88
CA VAL A 22 -5.65 -9.78 -4.09
C VAL A 22 -5.45 -8.30 -3.81
N ILE A 23 -4.67 -7.67 -4.67
CA ILE A 23 -4.44 -6.24 -4.72
C ILE A 23 -5.08 -5.72 -6.01
N PHE A 24 -6.00 -4.78 -5.86
CA PHE A 24 -6.49 -3.96 -6.97
C PHE A 24 -5.50 -2.85 -7.24
N LEU A 25 -4.91 -2.81 -8.43
CA LEU A 25 -3.85 -1.88 -8.82
C LEU A 25 -4.35 -0.84 -9.82
N LEU A 26 -4.07 0.42 -9.53
CA LEU A 26 -4.23 1.53 -10.46
C LEU A 26 -2.85 1.96 -10.96
N LYS A 27 -2.68 1.84 -12.29
CA LYS A 27 -1.48 2.31 -12.99
C LYS A 27 -1.48 3.84 -12.98
N ASP A 28 -0.30 4.44 -12.82
CA ASP A 28 -0.08 5.89 -12.83
C ASP A 28 -0.89 6.61 -11.73
N ALA A 29 -1.27 5.85 -10.69
CA ALA A 29 -1.96 6.36 -9.52
C ALA A 29 -1.00 6.44 -8.33
N ARG A 30 -1.30 7.38 -7.43
CA ARG A 30 -0.45 7.71 -6.30
C ARG A 30 -1.26 7.78 -5.02
N ASP A 31 -0.69 7.23 -3.95
CA ASP A 31 -1.17 7.51 -2.60
C ASP A 31 -0.89 8.98 -2.23
N GLN A 32 -1.94 9.69 -1.84
CA GLN A 32 -1.87 11.08 -1.41
C GLN A 32 -1.42 11.21 0.05
N SER A 33 -1.33 10.11 0.80
CA SER A 33 -0.73 10.02 2.13
C SER A 33 0.80 9.95 2.03
N TYR A 34 1.43 10.98 1.43
CA TYR A 34 2.89 11.02 1.24
C TYR A 34 3.65 11.64 2.43
N LYS A 35 2.93 12.24 3.38
CA LYS A 35 3.48 12.75 4.64
C LYS A 35 3.43 11.65 5.70
N VAL A 36 4.12 10.56 5.43
CA VAL A 36 4.34 9.48 6.38
C VAL A 36 5.81 9.46 6.75
N PRO A 37 6.16 9.06 8.00
CA PRO A 37 7.56 8.92 8.38
C PRO A 37 8.30 8.00 7.41
N LEU A 38 9.61 8.19 7.26
CA LEU A 38 10.48 7.41 6.34
C LEU A 38 10.55 5.90 6.64
N SER A 39 9.77 5.39 7.59
CA SER A 39 9.69 3.98 7.97
C SER A 39 11.06 3.41 8.34
N LEU A 40 11.88 4.24 9.00
CA LEU A 40 13.12 3.79 9.62
C LEU A 40 12.77 3.11 10.95
N PHE A 41 13.45 2.01 11.28
CA PHE A 41 13.16 1.20 12.47
C PHE A 41 14.31 1.23 13.49
N PRO A 42 14.59 2.38 14.14
CA PRO A 42 15.70 2.51 15.06
C PRO A 42 15.53 1.68 16.35
N MET A 43 14.34 1.11 16.59
CA MET A 43 14.07 0.18 17.70
C MET A 43 14.92 -1.09 17.69
N PHE A 44 15.50 -1.46 16.54
CA PHE A 44 16.42 -2.60 16.44
C PHE A 44 17.87 -2.26 16.82
N LEU A 45 18.19 -0.98 17.05
CA LEU A 45 19.50 -0.57 17.51
C LEU A 45 19.72 -0.95 18.98
N ARG A 46 20.98 -1.13 19.36
CA ARG A 46 21.33 -1.39 20.76
C ARG A 46 20.93 -0.19 21.64
N PRO A 47 20.47 -0.41 22.88
CA PRO A 47 20.03 0.67 23.77
C PRO A 47 21.08 1.76 24.03
N GLU A 48 22.36 1.39 24.02
CA GLU A 48 23.50 2.32 24.17
C GLU A 48 23.55 3.42 23.09
N LEU A 49 22.92 3.19 21.93
CA LEU A 49 22.89 4.12 20.80
C LEU A 49 21.72 5.13 20.84
N HIS A 50 21.22 5.47 22.02
CA HIS A 50 20.10 6.40 22.21
C HIS A 50 20.25 7.73 21.46
N GLY A 51 21.46 8.31 21.41
CA GLY A 51 21.70 9.54 20.65
C GLY A 51 21.53 9.37 19.14
N VAL A 52 22.00 8.25 18.58
CA VAL A 52 21.83 7.92 17.15
C VAL A 52 20.35 7.65 16.83
N ARG A 53 19.66 6.95 17.73
CA ARG A 53 18.22 6.70 17.62
C ARG A 53 17.43 7.99 17.54
N ALA A 54 17.68 8.95 18.43
CA ALA A 54 16.97 10.23 18.43
C ALA A 54 17.14 11.02 17.12
N VAL A 55 18.35 10.98 16.54
CA VAL A 55 18.63 11.62 15.24
C VAL A 55 17.87 10.94 14.10
N ILE A 56 17.84 9.61 14.07
CA ILE A 56 17.10 8.84 13.06
C ILE A 56 15.60 9.09 13.17
N GLU A 57 15.05 9.14 14.39
CA GLU A 57 13.63 9.43 14.64
C GLU A 57 13.27 10.83 14.13
N ALA A 58 14.03 11.86 14.51
CA ALA A 58 13.82 13.23 14.04
C ALA A 58 13.91 13.34 12.50
N PHE A 59 14.92 12.71 11.89
CA PHE A 59 15.05 12.68 10.44
C PHE A 59 13.90 11.93 9.75
N SER A 60 13.44 10.82 10.34
CA SER A 60 12.32 10.03 9.81
C SER A 60 11.01 10.80 9.84
N ASP A 61 10.77 11.58 10.89
CA ASP A 61 9.54 12.36 11.08
C ASP A 61 9.47 13.58 10.14
N GLU A 62 10.61 14.20 9.83
CA GLU A 62 10.70 15.33 8.91
C GLU A 62 10.78 14.92 7.44
N GLY A 63 11.15 13.67 7.18
CA GLY A 63 11.33 13.14 5.85
C GLY A 63 10.02 12.87 5.10
N ALA A 64 10.11 12.87 3.76
CA ALA A 64 9.04 12.43 2.89
C ALA A 64 9.58 11.34 1.94
N LEU A 65 8.78 10.29 1.71
CA LEU A 65 9.17 9.23 0.80
C LEU A 65 9.37 9.79 -0.62
N VAL A 66 10.52 9.45 -1.21
CA VAL A 66 10.89 9.86 -2.56
C VAL A 66 10.00 9.14 -3.58
N ARG A 67 9.70 9.82 -4.68
CA ARG A 67 8.88 9.27 -5.76
C ARG A 67 9.63 8.19 -6.53
N SER A 68 8.91 7.14 -6.90
CA SER A 68 9.34 6.15 -7.88
C SER A 68 9.05 6.66 -9.28
N ASP A 69 9.89 6.34 -10.26
CA ASP A 69 9.64 6.61 -11.69
C ASP A 69 8.47 5.76 -12.24
N HIS A 70 8.04 4.75 -11.48
CA HIS A 70 6.92 3.89 -11.78
C HIS A 70 5.91 3.95 -10.62
N GLU A 71 4.85 4.78 -10.79
CA GLU A 71 3.81 4.96 -9.79
C GLU A 71 2.65 3.98 -10.01
N ALA A 72 2.29 3.26 -8.95
CA ALA A 72 1.05 2.52 -8.85
C ALA A 72 0.53 2.62 -7.43
N ALA A 73 -0.79 2.76 -7.28
CA ALA A 73 -1.47 2.69 -6.00
C ALA A 73 -2.34 1.44 -5.98
N GLY A 74 -2.31 0.73 -4.86
CA GLY A 74 -3.03 -0.52 -4.68
C GLY A 74 -3.85 -0.54 -3.40
N VAL A 75 -5.01 -1.18 -3.46
CA VAL A 75 -5.79 -1.54 -2.27
C VAL A 75 -5.84 -3.06 -2.19
N GLY A 76 -5.39 -3.61 -1.07
CA GLY A 76 -5.39 -5.04 -0.81
C GLY A 76 -6.68 -5.50 -0.15
N PHE A 77 -7.16 -6.67 -0.54
CA PHE A 77 -8.32 -7.35 0.01
C PHE A 77 -7.92 -8.75 0.44
N VAL A 78 -8.22 -9.09 1.69
CA VAL A 78 -8.02 -10.43 2.23
C VAL A 78 -9.30 -11.22 2.02
N LYS A 79 -9.16 -12.48 1.61
CA LYS A 79 -10.27 -13.41 1.48
C LYS A 79 -10.74 -13.79 2.87
N GLU A 80 -11.89 -13.27 3.28
CA GLU A 80 -12.61 -13.82 4.42
C GLU A 80 -13.25 -15.17 4.04
N THR A 81 -13.54 -16.01 5.02
CA THR A 81 -14.14 -17.33 4.79
C THR A 81 -15.48 -17.22 4.05
N GLY A 82 -15.57 -17.77 2.85
CA GLY A 82 -16.79 -17.76 2.02
C GLY A 82 -16.51 -17.44 0.54
N THR A 83 -17.57 -17.34 -0.25
CA THR A 83 -17.51 -16.87 -1.64
C THR A 83 -17.22 -15.38 -1.65
N CYS A 84 -16.22 -14.94 -2.40
CA CYS A 84 -15.95 -13.52 -2.59
C CYS A 84 -17.10 -12.89 -3.38
N THR A 85 -17.90 -12.05 -2.74
CA THR A 85 -18.92 -11.25 -3.41
C THR A 85 -18.28 -10.14 -4.23
N ALA A 86 -18.98 -9.69 -5.28
CA ALA A 86 -18.53 -8.57 -6.09
C ALA A 86 -18.22 -7.35 -5.21
N LEU A 87 -17.07 -6.73 -5.44
CA LEU A 87 -16.62 -5.57 -4.66
C LEU A 87 -16.73 -4.30 -5.51
N ASP A 88 -17.55 -3.37 -5.07
CA ASP A 88 -17.69 -2.06 -5.69
C ASP A 88 -16.69 -1.06 -5.09
N LEU A 89 -15.82 -0.54 -5.93
CA LEU A 89 -14.76 0.40 -5.58
C LEU A 89 -15.04 1.76 -6.20
N THR A 90 -15.15 2.79 -5.38
CA THR A 90 -15.18 4.18 -5.84
C THR A 90 -13.78 4.78 -5.74
N VAL A 91 -13.17 5.07 -6.88
CA VAL A 91 -11.86 5.74 -6.96
C VAL A 91 -12.09 7.23 -7.15
N THR A 92 -11.53 8.05 -6.26
CA THR A 92 -11.54 9.51 -6.39
C THR A 92 -10.13 9.99 -6.74
N VAL A 93 -9.99 10.67 -7.86
CA VAL A 93 -8.72 11.24 -8.34
C VAL A 93 -8.74 12.75 -8.17
N ALA A 94 -7.72 13.31 -7.53
CA ALA A 94 -7.55 14.77 -7.49
C ALA A 94 -6.91 15.26 -8.79
N LEU A 95 -7.57 16.19 -9.48
CA LEU A 95 -7.11 16.80 -10.73
C LEU A 95 -6.48 18.19 -10.50
N GLY A 96 -5.93 18.42 -9.30
CA GLY A 96 -5.40 19.72 -8.90
C GLY A 96 -6.49 20.80 -8.86
N LYS A 97 -6.28 21.93 -9.54
CA LYS A 97 -7.24 23.05 -9.56
C LYS A 97 -8.55 22.74 -10.29
N ALA A 98 -8.59 21.67 -11.10
CA ALA A 98 -9.80 21.24 -11.81
C ALA A 98 -10.78 20.46 -10.92
N GLY A 99 -10.46 20.25 -9.64
CA GLY A 99 -11.31 19.56 -8.67
C GLY A 99 -11.01 18.08 -8.58
N THR A 100 -12.04 17.25 -8.41
CA THR A 100 -11.94 15.79 -8.27
C THR A 100 -12.78 15.08 -9.33
N ALA A 101 -12.27 13.95 -9.81
CA ALA A 101 -13.02 13.02 -10.64
C ALA A 101 -13.31 11.74 -9.85
N LYS A 102 -14.47 11.12 -10.10
CA LYS A 102 -14.85 9.84 -9.51
C LYS A 102 -15.07 8.81 -10.60
N THR A 103 -14.65 7.58 -10.35
CA THR A 103 -14.90 6.43 -11.23
C THR A 103 -15.20 5.21 -10.37
N ASN A 104 -16.21 4.45 -10.78
CA ASN A 104 -16.62 3.23 -10.09
C ASN A 104 -16.05 2.01 -10.83
N TYR A 105 -15.51 1.07 -10.08
CA TYR A 105 -15.02 -0.21 -10.56
C TYR A 105 -15.73 -1.32 -9.81
N THR A 106 -16.23 -2.33 -10.53
CA THR A 106 -16.77 -3.53 -9.92
C THR A 106 -15.80 -4.67 -10.13
N LEU A 107 -15.31 -5.23 -9.04
CA LEU A 107 -14.51 -6.44 -9.01
C LEU A 107 -15.45 -7.63 -8.89
N ASP A 108 -15.92 -8.16 -10.02
CA ASP A 108 -16.98 -9.18 -10.03
C ASP A 108 -16.53 -10.50 -9.37
N ARG A 109 -15.33 -10.99 -9.71
CA ARG A 109 -14.72 -12.21 -9.13
C ARG A 109 -13.19 -12.10 -9.14
N TRP A 110 -12.55 -12.78 -8.19
CA TRP A 110 -11.08 -12.86 -8.10
C TRP A 110 -10.57 -14.24 -7.64
N GLU A 111 -11.33 -15.29 -7.92
CA GLU A 111 -10.91 -16.70 -7.70
C GLU A 111 -9.78 -17.15 -8.64
#